data_AF-A0A352ANF9-F1
#
_entry.id   AF-A0A352ANF9-F1
#
_cell.length_a   1.000
_cell.length_b   1.000
_cell.length_c   1.000
_cell.angle_alpha   90.00
_cell.angle_beta   90.00
_cell.angle_gamma   90.00
#
_symmetry.space_group_name_H-M   'P 1'
#
loop_
_entity.id
_entity.type
_entity.pdbx_description
1 polymer ?
#
loop_
_entity_poly.entity_id
_entity_poly.type
_entity_poly.pdbx_seq_one_letter_code
_entity_poly.pdbx_strand_id
1 'polypeptide(L)'
;MKNGQCRSCGSYEVRCNSNRKFPALNTIMLGLGSSYTRYASLDTYVCVTCGYIESYVTSPEDLNYIKEHWASVSVSCNHTARSLENSDHIPVNGHDELTSQAPPIWEN
;
A
#
# COMPACT_ATOMS: atom_id res chain seq x y z
N MET A 1 -2.02 19.10 -3.87
CA MET A 1 -1.98 19.40 -2.43
C MET A 1 -0.65 19.97 -1.94
N LYS A 2 0.45 19.91 -2.72
CA LYS A 2 1.71 20.61 -2.35
C LYS A 2 1.56 22.12 -2.13
N ASN A 3 0.59 22.75 -2.79
CA ASN A 3 0.21 24.16 -2.62
C ASN A 3 -0.79 24.39 -1.46
N GLY A 4 -1.06 23.37 -0.63
CA GLY A 4 -2.00 23.46 0.50
C GLY A 4 -3.47 23.30 0.13
N GLN A 5 -3.83 23.19 -1.16
CA GLN A 5 -5.22 23.05 -1.60
C GLN A 5 -5.55 21.64 -2.09
N CYS A 6 -6.68 21.11 -1.64
CA CYS A 6 -7.24 19.85 -2.12
C CYS A 6 -7.81 20.03 -3.53
N ARG A 7 -7.34 19.24 -4.49
CA ARG A 7 -7.83 19.26 -5.87
C ARG A 7 -9.18 18.59 -6.08
N SER A 8 -9.62 17.79 -5.10
CA SER A 8 -10.88 17.07 -5.15
C SER A 8 -12.05 17.96 -4.71
N CYS A 9 -11.90 18.68 -3.59
CA CYS A 9 -12.98 19.50 -3.02
C CYS A 9 -12.66 21.00 -2.87
N GLY A 10 -11.45 21.44 -3.21
CA GLY A 10 -11.02 22.85 -3.09
C GLY A 10 -10.64 23.32 -1.68
N SER A 11 -10.83 22.50 -0.65
CA SER A 11 -10.49 22.84 0.75
C SER A 11 -8.99 23.08 0.95
N TYR A 12 -8.65 23.99 1.88
CA TYR A 12 -7.28 24.23 2.33
C TYR A 12 -6.91 23.47 3.61
N GLU A 13 -7.84 22.70 4.17
CA GLU A 13 -7.59 21.83 5.32
C GLU A 13 -6.85 20.56 4.87
N VAL A 14 -5.56 20.72 4.62
CA VAL A 14 -4.65 19.67 4.14
C VAL A 14 -3.53 19.47 5.15
N ARG A 15 -3.28 18.21 5.51
CA ARG A 15 -2.15 17.81 6.37
C ARG A 15 -1.12 17.04 5.56
N CYS A 16 0.16 17.23 5.88
CA CYS A 16 1.27 16.54 5.24
C CYS A 16 1.95 15.60 6.25
N ASN A 17 2.14 14.35 5.86
CA ASN A 17 3.06 13.46 6.53
C ASN A 17 4.40 13.45 5.76
N SER A 18 5.30 14.32 6.21
CA SER A 18 6.70 14.38 5.78
C SER A 18 7.66 13.87 6.86
N ASN A 19 7.15 13.27 7.95
CA ASN A 19 7.99 12.83 9.06
C ASN A 19 8.71 11.53 8.71
N ARG A 20 9.98 11.65 8.33
CA ARG A 20 10.84 10.56 7.85
C ARG A 20 11.63 9.86 8.95
N LYS A 21 11.33 10.08 10.24
CA LYS A 21 12.06 9.44 11.36
C LYS A 21 12.08 7.92 11.25
N PHE A 22 11.06 7.32 10.61
CA PHE A 22 11.04 5.91 10.26
C PHE A 22 10.66 5.77 8.78
N PRO A 23 11.66 5.66 7.88
CA PRO A 23 11.43 5.59 6.44
C PRO A 23 10.43 4.50 6.05
N ALA A 24 10.47 3.36 6.77
CA ALA A 24 9.63 2.19 6.52
C ALA A 24 8.11 2.44 6.62
N LEU A 25 7.66 3.53 7.23
CA LEU A 25 6.23 3.76 7.48
C LEU A 25 5.52 4.52 6.35
N ASN A 26 6.24 5.11 5.38
CA ASN A 26 5.63 5.82 4.25
C ASN A 26 6.41 5.57 2.97
N THR A 27 6.36 4.33 2.48
CA THR A 27 7.03 3.92 1.24
C THR A 27 6.11 3.23 0.25
N ILE A 28 6.57 3.12 -0.99
CA ILE A 28 6.06 2.17 -1.98
C ILE A 28 7.17 1.22 -2.40
N MET A 29 6.81 -0.02 -2.72
CA MET A 29 7.73 -0.97 -3.32
C MET A 29 7.94 -0.62 -4.79
N LEU A 30 9.19 -0.48 -5.21
CA LEU A 30 9.54 -0.19 -6.61
C LEU A 30 9.75 -1.46 -7.43
N GLY A 31 10.29 -2.51 -6.81
CA GLY A 31 10.60 -3.76 -7.47
C GLY A 31 11.32 -4.75 -6.55
N LEU A 32 11.31 -6.01 -6.98
CA LEU A 32 12.05 -7.10 -6.37
C LEU A 32 13.34 -7.32 -7.18
N GLY A 33 14.49 -6.95 -6.62
CA GLY A 33 15.78 -7.37 -7.16
C GLY A 33 16.10 -8.80 -6.74
N SER A 34 17.09 -9.43 -7.39
CA SER A 34 17.55 -10.79 -7.06
C SER A 34 18.04 -10.93 -5.60
N SER A 35 18.47 -9.82 -4.97
CA SER A 35 19.11 -9.83 -3.66
C SER A 35 18.50 -8.86 -2.65
N TYR A 36 17.62 -7.94 -3.05
CA TYR A 36 16.96 -6.97 -2.16
C TYR A 36 15.70 -6.35 -2.78
N THR A 37 14.71 -6.04 -1.95
CA THR A 37 13.49 -5.32 -2.35
C THR A 37 13.72 -3.82 -2.27
N ARG A 38 13.54 -3.10 -3.38
CA ARG A 38 13.71 -1.64 -3.43
C ARG A 38 12.43 -0.92 -3.01
N TYR A 39 12.57 0.09 -2.16
CA TYR A 39 11.46 0.95 -1.72
C TYR A 39 11.76 2.42 -1.98
N ALA A 40 10.74 3.18 -2.37
CA ALA A 40 10.81 4.64 -2.44
C ALA A 40 10.07 5.27 -1.27
N SER A 41 10.67 6.31 -0.68
CA SER A 41 9.99 7.14 0.33
C SER A 41 8.97 8.08 -0.31
N LEU A 42 7.87 8.33 0.40
CA LEU A 42 6.79 9.21 -0.02
C LEU A 42 6.65 10.43 0.91
N ASP A 43 6.23 11.55 0.33
CA ASP A 43 5.54 12.62 1.05
C ASP A 43 4.04 12.46 0.78
N THR A 44 3.25 12.24 1.82
CA THR A 44 1.80 11.98 1.69
C THR A 44 1.00 13.16 2.23
N TYR A 45 0.07 13.65 1.43
CA TYR A 45 -0.83 14.75 1.74
C TYR A 45 -2.25 14.20 1.86
N VAL A 46 -2.98 14.62 2.90
CA VAL A 46 -4.35 14.19 3.17
C VAL A 46 -5.23 15.41 3.37
N CYS A 47 -6.31 15.50 2.59
CA CYS A 47 -7.36 16.48 2.86
C CYS A 47 -8.26 15.95 3.97
N VAL A 48 -8.31 16.65 5.11
CA VAL A 48 -9.12 16.19 6.25
C VAL A 48 -10.61 16.51 6.08
N THR A 49 -10.97 17.33 5.08
CA THR A 49 -12.37 17.60 4.74
C THR A 49 -13.03 16.47 3.95
N CYS A 50 -12.34 15.93 2.93
CA CYS A 50 -12.93 14.94 2.02
C CYS A 50 -12.20 13.60 1.94
N GLY A 51 -11.08 13.44 2.67
CA GLY A 51 -10.30 12.20 2.69
C GLY A 51 -9.46 11.96 1.44
N TYR A 52 -9.43 12.88 0.47
CA TYR A 52 -8.58 12.74 -0.72
C TYR A 52 -7.08 12.75 -0.34
N ILE A 53 -6.31 11.84 -0.95
CA ILE A 53 -4.89 11.61 -0.67
C ILE A 53 -4.07 11.80 -1.93
N GLU A 54 -2.91 12.46 -1.79
CA GLU A 54 -1.85 12.47 -2.80
C GLU A 54 -0.53 12.05 -2.17
N SER A 55 0.17 11.12 -2.80
CA SER A 55 1.49 10.67 -2.39
C SER A 55 2.51 10.98 -3.49
N TYR A 56 3.67 11.49 -3.10
CA TYR A 56 4.73 11.88 -4.02
C TYR A 56 6.04 11.19 -3.64
N VAL A 57 6.68 10.52 -4.61
CA VAL A 57 8.04 10.00 -4.45
C VAL A 57 9.01 11.15 -4.21
N THR A 58 9.84 11.00 -3.17
CA THR A 58 10.71 12.09 -2.68
C THR A 58 12.10 12.08 -3.30
N SER A 59 12.55 10.92 -3.79
CA SER A 59 13.90 10.75 -4.34
C SER A 59 13.90 10.85 -5.87
N PRO A 60 14.72 11.74 -6.46
CA PRO A 60 14.92 11.78 -7.91
C PRO A 60 15.48 10.47 -8.49
N GLU A 61 16.31 9.76 -7.72
CA GLU A 61 16.86 8.46 -8.14
C GLU A 61 15.74 7.41 -8.29
N ASP A 62 14.82 7.36 -7.34
CA ASP A 62 13.68 6.44 -7.40
C ASP A 62 12.71 6.79 -8.53
N LEU A 63 12.54 8.09 -8.83
CA LEU A 63 11.77 8.54 -9.99
C LEU A 63 12.42 8.09 -11.31
N ASN A 64 13.75 8.17 -11.42
CA ASN A 64 14.47 7.66 -12.59
C ASN A 64 14.30 6.13 -12.72
N TYR A 65 14.43 5.41 -11.60
CA TYR A 65 14.19 3.96 -11.58
C TYR A 65 12.79 3.61 -12.08
N ILE A 66 11.74 4.27 -11.56
CA ILE A 66 10.35 4.08 -11.99
C ILE A 66 10.22 4.34 -13.49
N LYS A 67 10.78 5.46 -13.98
CA LYS A 67 10.72 5.84 -15.39
C LYS A 67 11.35 4.78 -16.31
N GLU A 68 12.43 4.16 -15.87
CA GLU A 68 13.16 3.15 -16.66
C GLU A 68 12.53 1.75 -16.60
N HIS A 69 11.91 1.39 -15.48
CA HIS A 69 11.50 0.00 -15.22
C HIS A 69 9.98 -0.24 -15.20
N TRP A 70 9.16 0.79 -14.97
CA TRP A 70 7.70 0.64 -14.96
C TRP A 70 7.12 0.87 -16.35
N ALA A 71 6.09 0.11 -16.70
CA ALA A 71 5.39 0.27 -17.97
C ALA A 71 4.66 1.63 -18.03
N SER A 72 4.77 2.32 -19.18
CA SER A 72 3.94 3.48 -19.47
C SER A 72 2.48 3.05 -19.65
N VAL A 73 1.56 3.80 -19.05
CA VAL A 73 0.10 3.56 -19.11
C VAL A 73 -0.48 3.74 -20.53
N SER A 74 0.30 4.24 -21.49
CA SER A 74 -0.08 4.30 -22.91
C SER A 74 -0.12 2.93 -23.61
N VAL A 75 0.42 1.89 -22.96
CA VAL A 75 0.26 0.50 -23.39
C VAL A 75 -0.75 -0.11 -22.44
N SER A 76 -1.84 -0.68 -22.96
CA SER A 76 -2.83 -1.42 -22.16
C SER A 76 -2.09 -2.36 -21.22
N CYS A 77 -2.05 -2.01 -19.94
CA CYS A 77 -1.58 -2.87 -18.87
C CYS A 77 -2.62 -3.99 -18.72
N ASN A 78 -2.60 -4.93 -19.68
CA ASN A 78 -3.39 -6.14 -19.62
C ASN A 78 -2.84 -6.93 -18.43
N HIS A 79 -3.61 -6.91 -17.35
CA HIS A 79 -3.43 -7.73 -16.16
C HIS A 79 -3.50 -9.21 -16.55
N THR A 80 -2.40 -9.77 -17.02
CA THR A 80 -2.18 -11.23 -17.19
C THR A 80 -0.66 -11.41 -17.17
N ALA A 81 -0.04 -12.07 -16.20
CA ALA A 81 -0.41 -13.37 -15.67
C ALA A 81 -0.22 -13.43 -14.14
N ARG A 82 -1.33 -13.66 -13.43
CA ARG A 82 -1.30 -14.45 -12.20
C ARG A 82 -1.40 -15.89 -12.70
N SER A 83 -0.27 -16.58 -12.81
CA SER A 83 -0.24 -18.02 -13.06
C SER A 83 -0.99 -18.70 -11.91
N LEU A 84 -2.23 -19.10 -12.20
CA LEU A 84 -2.94 -20.13 -11.47
C LEU A 84 -2.34 -21.47 -11.92
N GLU A 85 -1.22 -21.85 -11.33
CA GLU A 85 -0.67 -23.22 -11.30
C GLU A 85 -0.15 -23.33 -9.85
N ASN A 86 -0.70 -24.10 -8.92
CA ASN A 86 -1.26 -25.44 -9.00
C ASN A 86 -2.55 -25.56 -8.17
N SER A 87 -3.56 -26.16 -8.77
CA SER A 87 -4.56 -26.94 -8.05
C SER A 87 -3.92 -28.28 -7.73
N ASP A 88 -3.70 -28.58 -6.45
CA ASP A 88 -3.62 -29.94 -5.96
C ASP A 88 -4.35 -30.03 -4.61
N HIS A 89 -5.15 -31.08 -4.51
CA HIS A 89 -6.13 -31.38 -3.48
C HIS A 89 -5.73 -31.11 -2.01
N ILE A 90 -6.64 -30.50 -1.26
CA ILE A 90 -6.76 -30.75 0.19
C ILE A 90 -8.13 -31.39 0.44
N PRO A 91 -8.19 -32.61 1.02
CA PRO A 91 -9.45 -33.29 1.28
C PRO A 91 -10.19 -32.59 2.43
N VAL A 92 -11.49 -32.35 2.21
CA VAL A 92 -12.44 -31.98 3.25
C VAL A 92 -12.69 -33.21 4.12
N ASN A 93 -12.10 -33.23 5.31
CA ASN A 93 -12.57 -34.08 6.39
C ASN A 93 -13.28 -33.18 7.41
N GLY A 94 -14.61 -33.21 7.40
CA GLY A 94 -15.39 -32.87 8.57
C GLY A 94 -15.36 -34.04 9.55
N HIS A 95 -15.25 -33.76 10.85
CA HIS A 95 -16.05 -34.40 11.89
C HIS A 95 -15.83 -33.66 13.23
N ASP A 96 -16.96 -33.30 13.83
CA ASP A 96 -17.30 -33.21 15.26
C ASP A 96 -16.71 -32.11 16.17
N GLU A 97 -17.58 -31.13 16.42
CA GLU A 97 -18.16 -30.83 17.75
C GLU A 97 -17.23 -30.93 18.97
N LEU A 98 -16.77 -29.78 19.49
CA LEU A 98 -16.43 -29.65 20.90
C LEU A 98 -16.81 -28.27 21.46
N THR A 99 -18.03 -28.23 21.96
CA THR A 99 -18.50 -27.63 23.21
C THR A 99 -17.99 -26.25 23.64
N SER A 100 -18.97 -25.35 23.77
CA SER A 100 -18.93 -24.04 24.42
C SER A 100 -18.22 -24.04 25.78
N GLN A 101 -17.22 -23.17 25.94
CA GLN A 101 -16.83 -22.63 27.24
C GLN A 101 -16.63 -21.11 27.12
N ALA A 102 -17.37 -20.37 27.95
CA ALA A 102 -17.34 -18.91 28.04
C ALA A 102 -15.99 -18.40 28.58
N PRO A 103 -15.55 -17.18 28.22
CA PRO A 103 -14.32 -16.60 28.74
C PRO A 103 -14.50 -16.16 30.22
N PRO A 104 -13.45 -16.25 31.05
CA PRO A 104 -13.52 -15.77 32.43
C PRO A 104 -13.52 -14.25 32.50
N ILE A 105 -14.40 -13.74 33.36
CA ILE A 105 -14.51 -12.35 33.81
C ILE A 105 -13.25 -12.02 34.63
N TRP A 106 -12.55 -10.95 34.29
CA TRP A 106 -11.56 -10.35 35.18
C TRP A 106 -12.20 -9.16 35.90
N GLU A 107 -12.48 -9.31 37.19
CA GLU A 107 -12.80 -8.20 38.10
C GLU A 107 -11.67 -8.07 39.13
N ASN A 108 -11.25 -6.81 39.33
CA ASN A 108 -10.32 -6.22 40.31
C ASN A 108 -8.81 -6.47 40.16
#